data_AF-A0A1B8U318-F1
#
_entry.id   AF-A0A1B8U318-F1
#
_cell.length_a   1.000
_cell.length_b   1.000
_cell.length_c   1.000
_cell.angle_alpha   90.00
_cell.angle_beta   90.00
_cell.angle_gamma   90.00
#
_symmetry.space_group_name_H-M   'P 1'
#
loop_
_entity.id
_entity.type
_entity.pdbx_description
1 polymer ?
#
loop_
_entity_poly.entity_id
_entity_poly.type
_entity_poly.pdbx_seq_one_letter_code
_entity_poly.pdbx_strand_id
1 'polypeptide(L)'
;MTQFIPWNFDTEINPNSSINERFKIECEQNRGVLTFGRRQDMDTFVGFEIVEGKVTENVIVFHPSFGTNVKGWNIIESEHADFFEFMQKRVLPEMKEWIPEDDVNDYIE
;
A
#
# COMPACT_ATOMS: atom_id res chain seq x y z
N MET A 1 6.55 -16.60 -12.35
CA MET A 1 5.37 -17.16 -11.67
C MET A 1 4.29 -16.12 -11.73
N THR A 2 3.08 -16.47 -12.16
CA THR A 2 1.93 -15.59 -12.04
C THR A 2 1.62 -15.46 -10.56
N GLN A 3 1.80 -14.27 -9.99
CA GLN A 3 1.52 -14.02 -8.59
C GLN A 3 0.13 -13.39 -8.50
N PHE A 4 -0.85 -14.20 -8.13
CA PHE A 4 -2.27 -13.80 -8.02
C PHE A 4 -2.55 -12.79 -6.90
N ILE A 5 -1.55 -12.44 -6.12
CA ILE A 5 -1.65 -11.46 -5.04
C ILE A 5 -1.15 -10.12 -5.58
N PRO A 6 -2.02 -9.13 -5.85
CA PRO A 6 -1.60 -7.84 -6.43
C PRO A 6 -0.63 -7.05 -5.57
N TRP A 7 -0.47 -7.44 -4.30
CA TRP A 7 0.42 -6.84 -3.33
C TRP A 7 1.63 -7.72 -3.05
N ASN A 8 2.80 -7.08 -3.07
CA ASN A 8 4.03 -7.62 -2.52
C ASN A 8 4.25 -7.02 -1.13
N PHE A 9 4.44 -7.90 -0.15
CA PHE A 9 4.73 -7.51 1.23
C PHE A 9 6.19 -7.79 1.56
N ASP A 10 6.81 -6.84 2.24
CA ASP A 10 8.18 -6.95 2.70
C ASP A 10 8.25 -7.95 3.85
N THR A 11 9.20 -8.88 3.80
CA THR A 11 9.47 -9.81 4.91
C THR A 11 10.13 -9.11 6.10
N GLU A 12 10.83 -8.00 5.82
CA GLU A 12 11.47 -7.15 6.81
C GLU A 12 11.19 -5.69 6.49
N ILE A 13 10.74 -4.94 7.48
CA ILE A 13 10.39 -3.53 7.28
C ILE A 13 11.65 -2.68 7.38
N ASN A 14 11.92 -1.88 6.35
CA ASN A 14 13.01 -0.91 6.34
C ASN A 14 12.53 0.48 6.83
N PRO A 15 12.88 0.91 8.06
CA PRO A 15 12.47 2.22 8.56
C PRO A 15 13.07 3.39 7.76
N ASN A 16 14.19 3.16 7.08
CA ASN A 16 14.88 4.15 6.24
C ASN A 16 14.49 4.05 4.76
N SER A 17 13.33 3.45 4.44
CA SER A 17 12.84 3.39 3.06
C SER A 17 12.67 4.79 2.47
N SER A 18 13.17 5.00 1.25
CA SER A 18 12.97 6.25 0.50
C SER A 18 11.49 6.54 0.25
N ILE A 19 10.63 5.52 0.29
CA ILE A 19 9.17 5.67 0.17
C ILE A 19 8.58 6.32 1.43
N ASN A 20 9.11 6.03 2.63
CA ASN A 20 8.68 6.68 3.86
C ASN A 20 9.00 8.18 3.82
N GLU A 21 10.21 8.51 3.36
CA GLU A 21 10.64 9.92 3.17
C GLU A 21 9.77 10.62 2.13
N ARG A 22 9.51 9.94 1.00
CA ARG A 22 8.65 10.43 -0.06
C ARG A 22 7.23 10.73 0.43
N PHE A 23 6.61 9.82 1.19
CA PHE A 23 5.31 10.06 1.82
C PHE A 23 5.34 11.31 2.71
N LYS A 24 6.38 11.45 3.54
CA LYS A 24 6.51 12.60 4.45
C LYS A 24 6.66 13.93 3.70
N ILE A 25 7.35 13.93 2.56
CA ILE A 25 7.49 15.12 1.71
C ILE A 25 6.12 15.48 1.11
N GLU A 26 5.38 14.51 0.60
CA GLU A 26 4.16 14.76 -0.20
C GLU A 26 2.86 14.80 0.63
N CYS A 27 2.89 14.32 1.88
CA CYS A 27 1.76 14.38 2.81
C CYS A 27 1.78 15.69 3.62
N GLU A 28 0.90 16.63 3.31
CA GLU A 28 0.82 17.95 3.97
C GLU A 28 0.38 17.91 5.46
N GLN A 29 0.09 16.73 6.02
CA GLN A 29 -0.56 16.54 7.33
C GLN A 29 0.39 16.26 8.50
N ASN A 30 1.71 16.40 8.34
CA ASN A 30 2.72 16.01 9.36
C ASN A 30 2.56 14.56 9.85
N ARG A 31 2.12 13.68 8.95
CA ARG A 31 1.99 12.23 9.17
C ARG A 31 3.23 11.53 8.60
N GLY A 32 3.57 10.38 9.16
CA GLY A 32 4.57 9.49 8.59
C GLY A 32 3.97 8.14 8.26
N VAL A 33 4.73 7.34 7.51
CA VAL A 33 4.42 5.93 7.30
C VAL A 33 5.66 5.08 7.50
N LEU A 34 5.42 3.86 7.94
CA LEU A 34 6.37 2.76 7.92
C LEU A 34 5.88 1.77 6.85
N THR A 35 6.39 1.93 5.63
CA THR A 35 5.97 1.14 4.45
C THR A 35 6.34 -0.34 4.64
N PHE A 36 5.41 -1.23 4.33
CA PHE A 36 5.60 -2.68 4.40
C PHE A 36 5.12 -3.43 3.14
N GLY A 37 4.59 -2.72 2.14
CA GLY A 37 4.18 -3.35 0.91
C GLY A 37 3.96 -2.39 -0.25
N ARG A 38 3.90 -2.97 -1.44
CA ARG A 38 3.69 -2.27 -2.71
C ARG A 38 2.78 -3.10 -3.61
N ARG A 39 1.93 -2.43 -4.36
CA ARG A 39 1.17 -3.04 -5.45
C ARG A 39 2.08 -3.36 -6.65
N GLN A 40 1.80 -4.44 -7.37
CA GLN A 40 2.67 -4.94 -8.43
C GLN A 40 2.59 -4.15 -9.74
N ASP A 41 1.45 -3.52 -10.04
CA ASP A 41 1.10 -2.93 -11.34
C ASP A 41 1.20 -1.41 -11.39
N MET A 42 1.30 -0.75 -10.23
CA MET A 42 1.33 0.70 -10.11
C MET A 42 2.17 1.14 -8.92
N ASP A 43 2.53 2.42 -8.88
CA ASP A 43 3.31 2.99 -7.77
C ASP A 43 2.46 3.28 -6.52
N THR A 44 1.63 2.31 -6.13
CA THR A 44 0.83 2.36 -4.90
C THR A 44 1.51 1.54 -3.82
N PHE A 45 1.57 2.11 -2.63
CA PHE A 45 2.25 1.57 -1.46
C PHE A 45 1.31 1.49 -0.28
N VAL A 46 1.70 0.67 0.70
CA VAL A 46 0.98 0.53 1.96
C VAL A 46 1.96 0.55 3.13
N GLY A 47 1.58 1.25 4.19
CA GLY A 47 2.41 1.38 5.39
C GLY A 47 1.60 1.60 6.66
N PHE A 48 2.19 1.27 7.81
CA PHE A 48 1.65 1.64 9.11
C PHE A 48 1.80 3.13 9.33
N GLU A 49 0.76 3.78 9.81
CA GLU A 49 0.80 5.20 10.12
C GLU A 49 1.74 5.47 11.31
N ILE A 50 2.53 6.53 11.18
CA ILE A 50 3.33 7.10 12.25
C ILE A 50 2.70 8.44 12.67
N VAL A 51 2.23 8.50 13.92
CA VAL A 51 1.70 9.72 14.55
C VAL A 51 2.62 10.09 15.70
N GLU A 52 3.12 11.33 15.71
CA GLU A 52 4.02 11.84 16.77
C GLU A 52 5.25 10.93 17.03
N GLY A 53 5.77 10.31 15.97
CA GLY A 53 6.93 9.43 16.04
C GLY A 53 6.65 8.02 16.56
N LYS A 54 5.39 7.65 16.79
CA LYS A 54 4.97 6.30 17.18
C LYS A 54 4.25 5.60 16.03
N VAL A 55 4.67 4.37 15.76
CA VAL A 55 3.95 3.48 14.83
C VAL A 55 2.62 3.10 15.46
N THR A 56 1.55 3.19 14.69
CA THR A 56 0.18 2.83 15.08
C THR A 56 -0.30 1.62 14.28
N GLU A 57 -1.44 1.05 14.66
CA GLU A 57 -2.06 -0.06 13.91
C GLU A 57 -2.69 0.40 12.60
N ASN A 58 -3.05 1.68 12.49
CA ASN A 58 -3.66 2.25 11.29
C ASN A 58 -2.77 2.00 10.07
N VAL A 59 -3.41 1.61 8.97
CA VAL A 59 -2.75 1.33 7.70
C VAL A 59 -3.19 2.36 6.67
N ILE A 60 -2.22 2.94 5.97
CA ILE A 60 -2.43 3.93 4.92
C ILE A 60 -2.03 3.32 3.59
N VAL A 61 -2.96 3.37 2.62
CA VAL A 61 -2.68 3.11 1.21
C VAL A 61 -2.48 4.44 0.51
N PHE A 62 -1.37 4.60 -0.19
CA PHE A 62 -1.01 5.87 -0.81
C PHE A 62 -0.30 5.69 -2.14
N HIS A 63 -0.45 6.69 -3.01
CA HIS A 63 0.14 6.74 -4.34
C HIS A 63 0.99 8.02 -4.45
N PRO A 64 2.31 7.94 -4.21
CA PRO A 64 3.18 9.09 -4.37
C PRO A 64 3.14 9.61 -5.81
N SER A 65 3.15 10.91 -5.96
CA SER A 65 3.25 11.54 -7.28
C SER A 65 4.67 11.47 -7.85
N PHE A 66 5.68 11.33 -6.98
CA PHE A 66 7.11 11.51 -7.26
C PHE A 66 7.46 12.87 -7.88
N GLY A 67 6.49 13.79 -7.91
CA GLY A 67 6.57 15.06 -8.57
C GLY A 67 6.90 16.21 -7.61
N THR A 68 6.71 17.43 -8.11
CA THR A 68 6.73 18.62 -7.26
C THR A 68 5.41 18.68 -6.50
N ASN A 69 5.46 18.87 -5.18
CA ASN A 69 4.25 19.02 -4.36
C ASN A 69 3.31 20.07 -4.96
N VAL A 70 2.17 19.60 -5.44
CA VAL A 70 1.06 20.47 -5.84
C VAL A 70 0.17 20.63 -4.62
N LYS A 71 -0.02 21.88 -4.20
CA LYS A 71 -0.82 22.21 -3.03
C LYS A 71 -2.22 21.60 -3.14
N GLY A 72 -2.62 20.81 -2.13
CA GLY A 72 -3.93 20.15 -2.10
C GLY A 72 -4.01 18.82 -2.85
N TRP A 73 -2.91 18.30 -3.39
CA TRP A 73 -2.86 16.93 -3.91
C TRP A 73 -2.83 15.94 -2.74
N ASN A 74 -3.86 15.10 -2.61
CA ASN A 74 -3.90 14.07 -1.60
C ASN A 74 -3.32 12.77 -2.14
N ILE A 75 -2.12 12.39 -1.65
CA ILE A 75 -1.50 11.11 -2.00
C ILE A 75 -2.14 9.92 -1.28
N ILE A 76 -2.97 10.15 -0.26
CA ILE A 76 -3.64 9.08 0.49
C ILE A 76 -4.87 8.62 -0.29
N GLU A 77 -4.85 7.36 -0.71
CA GLU A 77 -5.94 6.72 -1.45
C GLU A 77 -7.00 6.17 -0.49
N SER A 78 -6.57 5.49 0.57
CA SER A 78 -7.47 4.96 1.61
C SER A 78 -6.75 4.72 2.93
N GLU A 79 -7.54 4.65 4.00
CA GLU A 79 -7.07 4.39 5.36
C GLU A 79 -7.88 3.23 5.96
N HIS A 80 -7.20 2.42 6.77
CA HIS A 80 -7.75 1.24 7.43
C HIS A 80 -7.33 1.26 8.90
N ALA A 81 -8.19 0.79 9.80
CA ALA A 81 -7.91 0.76 11.23
C ALA A 81 -6.77 -0.20 11.58
N ASP A 82 -6.61 -1.28 10.82
CA ASP A 82 -5.54 -2.26 11.01
C ASP A 82 -5.20 -3.02 9.72
N PHE A 83 -4.18 -3.88 9.83
CA PHE A 83 -3.73 -4.75 8.75
C PHE A 83 -4.81 -5.72 8.25
N PHE A 84 -5.64 -6.29 9.14
CA PHE A 84 -6.67 -7.24 8.75
C PHE A 84 -7.79 -6.58 7.96
N GLU A 85 -8.19 -5.36 8.35
CA GLU A 85 -9.14 -4.57 7.60
C GLU A 85 -8.60 -4.23 6.20
N PHE A 86 -7.32 -3.85 6.10
CA PHE A 86 -6.65 -3.64 4.81
C PHE A 86 -6.70 -4.92 3.94
N MET A 87 -6.34 -6.07 4.50
CA MET A 87 -6.40 -7.35 3.79
C MET A 87 -7.82 -7.66 3.30
N GLN A 88 -8.82 -7.44 4.15
CA GLN A 88 -10.22 -7.72 3.84
C GLN A 88 -10.81 -6.78 2.80
N LYS A 89 -10.51 -5.48 2.89
CA LYS A 89 -11.13 -4.44 2.07
C LYS A 89 -10.38 -4.14 0.77
N ARG A 90 -9.08 -4.41 0.71
CA ARG A 90 -8.25 -4.13 -0.48
C ARG A 90 -7.71 -5.40 -1.11
N VAL A 91 -6.92 -6.16 -0.36
CA VAL A 91 -6.13 -7.27 -0.92
C VAL A 91 -7.05 -8.37 -1.46
N LEU A 92 -8.00 -8.87 -0.67
CA LEU A 92 -8.88 -9.96 -1.10
C LEU A 92 -9.78 -9.60 -2.30
N PRO A 93 -10.45 -8.42 -2.33
CA PRO A 93 -11.21 -8.01 -3.52
C PRO A 93 -10.34 -7.90 -4.77
N GLU A 94 -9.16 -7.28 -4.67
CA GLU A 94 -8.27 -7.10 -5.82
C GLU A 94 -7.67 -8.43 -6.30
N MET A 95 -7.36 -9.35 -5.38
CA MET A 95 -6.99 -10.73 -5.74
C MET A 95 -8.09 -11.41 -6.56
N LYS A 96 -9.35 -11.24 -6.17
CA LYS A 96 -10.48 -11.81 -6.92
C LYS A 96 -10.60 -11.21 -8.32
N GLU A 97 -10.30 -9.92 -8.49
CA GLU A 97 -10.25 -9.28 -9.81
C GLU A 97 -9.10 -9.77 -10.67
N TRP A 98 -7.97 -10.13 -10.06
CA TRP A 98 -6.77 -10.62 -10.74
C TRP A 98 -6.79 -12.11 -11.09
N ILE A 99 -7.71 -12.88 -10.51
CA ILE A 99 -7.94 -14.28 -10.84
C ILE A 99 -9.23 -14.36 -11.66
N PRO A 100 -9.19 -14.17 -12.99
CA PRO A 100 -10.36 -14.42 -13.82
C PRO A 100 -10.78 -15.88 -13.74
N GLU A 101 -12.07 -16.18 -13.92
CA GLU A 101 -12.58 -17.56 -13.88
C GLU A 101 -11.88 -18.49 -14.89
N ASP A 102 -11.43 -17.93 -16.01
CA ASP A 102 -10.70 -18.66 -17.05
C ASP A 102 -9.30 -19.10 -16.59
N ASP A 103 -8.58 -18.28 -15.81
CA ASP A 103 -7.27 -18.65 -15.26
C ASP A 103 -7.38 -19.84 -14.30
N VAL A 104 -8.47 -19.95 -13.54
CA VAL A 104 -8.70 -21.09 -12.62
C VAL A 104 -8.85 -22.40 -13.39
N ASN A 105 -9.49 -22.37 -14.56
CA ASN A 105 -9.72 -23.56 -15.38
C ASN A 105 -8.42 -24.10 -15.98
N ASP A 106 -7.48 -23.23 -16.33
CA ASP A 106 -6.14 -23.61 -16.83
C ASP A 106 -5.30 -24.37 -15.77
N TYR A 107 -5.64 -24.29 -14.48
CA TYR A 107 -4.97 -25.03 -13.39
C TYR A 107 -5.65 -26.36 -13.03
N ILE A 108 -6.80 -26.68 -13.63
CA ILE A 108 -7.57 -27.91 -13.33
C ILE A 108 -7.33 -29.01 -14.40
N GLU A 109 -6.53 -28.73 -15.44
CA GLU A 109 -6.08 -29.74 -16.43
C GLU A 109 -4.89 -30.60 -15.98
#